data_AF-A0A442HRC0-F1
#
_entry.id   AF-A0A442HRC0-F1
#
_cell.length_a   1.000
_cell.length_b   1.000
_cell.length_c   1.000
_cell.angle_alpha   90.00
_cell.angle_beta   90.00
_cell.angle_gamma   90.00
#
_symmetry.space_group_name_H-M   'P 1'
#
loop_
_entity.id
_entity.type
_entity.pdbx_description
1 polymer ?
#
loop_
_entity_poly.entity_id
_entity_poly.type
_entity_poly.pdbx_seq_one_letter_code
_entity_poly.pdbx_strand_id
1 'polypeptide(L)'
;MKPMTTGMALAMLTLAGAAEAANCVDAKSAKAGFVLEKSGIRSEFRPAPGGMVAVANNYQSQSPQTQYLYAGLIEVFRDSETGRLSMIPLGDIKKLFPLKAGAKSKTEFVRLSAKKAPKGTETLALAVKGKETYKLGDCKYNVLAVSETLTGDTGAVIDTFTALYSPDLQAVLARRYDEGTSAQSEVGFETIKPLAQ
;
A
#
# COMPACT_ATOMS: atom_id res chain seq x y z
N MET A 1 -1.99 62.55 50.77
CA MET A 1 -2.58 62.20 49.46
C MET A 1 -2.20 60.75 49.13
N LYS A 2 -3.19 59.85 49.04
CA LYS A 2 -3.11 58.54 48.36
C LYS A 2 -3.49 58.76 46.88
N PRO A 3 -3.36 57.77 45.98
CA PRO A 3 -2.30 56.78 45.72
C PRO A 3 -1.94 56.76 44.21
N MET A 4 -0.95 55.98 43.75
CA MET A 4 -1.13 55.15 42.55
C MET A 4 0.01 54.15 42.34
N THR A 5 -0.37 52.90 42.50
CA THR A 5 0.33 51.67 42.14
C THR A 5 0.21 51.47 40.63
N THR A 6 1.34 51.32 39.92
CA THR A 6 1.32 50.92 38.50
C THR A 6 1.80 49.48 38.40
N GLY A 7 0.85 48.56 38.20
CA GLY A 7 1.13 47.14 37.97
C GLY A 7 1.72 46.92 36.58
N MET A 8 2.86 46.23 36.52
CA MET A 8 3.50 45.81 35.29
C MET A 8 2.90 44.46 34.87
N ALA A 9 2.00 44.48 33.89
CA ALA A 9 1.41 43.26 33.34
C ALA A 9 2.41 42.57 32.40
N LEU A 10 2.89 41.39 32.79
CA LEU A 10 3.68 40.49 31.95
C LEU A 10 2.72 39.75 30.99
N ALA A 11 2.64 40.18 29.74
CA ALA A 11 1.93 39.42 28.71
C ALA A 11 2.84 38.26 28.24
N MET A 12 2.65 37.07 28.82
CA MET A 12 3.22 35.84 28.27
C MET A 12 2.49 35.51 26.96
N LEU A 13 3.14 35.78 25.83
CA LEU A 13 2.78 35.21 24.54
C LEU A 13 3.05 33.70 24.60
N THR A 14 2.04 32.93 24.98
CA THR A 14 2.03 31.49 24.75
C THR A 14 1.91 31.27 23.25
N LEU A 15 3.03 31.02 22.56
CA LEU A 15 2.99 30.36 21.26
C LEU A 15 2.45 28.95 21.51
N ALA A 16 1.13 28.81 21.42
CA ALA A 16 0.52 27.52 21.18
C ALA A 16 1.04 27.09 19.81
N GLY A 17 2.08 26.26 19.80
CA GLY A 17 2.44 25.50 18.62
C GLY A 17 1.20 24.72 18.22
N ALA A 18 0.55 25.16 17.14
CA ALA A 18 -0.25 24.24 16.36
C ALA A 18 0.74 23.18 15.91
N ALA A 19 0.79 22.05 16.63
CA ALA A 19 1.28 20.84 16.04
C ALA A 19 0.46 20.70 14.76
N GLU A 20 1.08 20.92 13.60
CA GLU A 20 0.47 20.60 12.32
C GLU A 20 -0.02 19.17 12.49
N ALA A 21 -1.33 18.98 12.64
CA ALA A 21 -1.90 17.66 12.63
C ALA A 21 -1.45 17.10 11.30
N ALA A 22 -0.47 16.19 11.32
CA ALA A 22 0.01 15.52 10.12
C ALA A 22 -1.26 15.08 9.39
N ASN A 23 -1.46 15.57 8.16
CA ASN A 23 -2.64 15.29 7.35
C ASN A 23 -2.59 13.81 6.93
N CYS A 24 -2.66 12.90 7.91
CA CYS A 24 -2.66 11.47 7.72
C CYS A 24 -3.88 11.12 6.90
N VAL A 25 -3.64 10.41 5.81
CA VAL A 25 -4.72 9.95 4.95
C VAL A 25 -5.46 8.85 5.69
N ASP A 26 -6.77 8.98 5.85
CA ASP A 26 -7.62 7.97 6.47
C ASP A 26 -8.53 7.33 5.41
N ALA A 27 -9.37 6.38 5.79
CA ALA A 27 -10.30 5.72 4.87
C ALA A 27 -11.25 6.69 4.14
N LYS A 28 -11.47 7.90 4.68
CA LYS A 28 -12.34 8.91 4.07
C LYS A 28 -11.57 9.70 3.02
N SER A 29 -10.39 10.24 3.37
CA SER A 29 -9.56 11.03 2.44
C SER A 29 -8.91 10.16 1.37
N ALA A 30 -8.65 8.88 1.64
CA ALA A 30 -8.15 7.91 0.65
C ALA A 30 -9.07 7.77 -0.58
N LYS A 31 -10.37 8.10 -0.45
CA LYS A 31 -11.33 8.08 -1.57
C LYS A 31 -11.04 9.15 -2.64
N ALA A 32 -10.35 10.23 -2.28
CA ALA A 32 -9.84 11.22 -3.24
C ALA A 32 -8.49 10.79 -3.86
N GLY A 33 -7.89 9.73 -3.32
CA GLY A 33 -6.55 9.28 -3.65
C GLY A 33 -5.48 9.90 -2.74
N PHE A 34 -4.29 9.33 -2.82
CA PHE A 34 -3.14 9.74 -2.02
C PHE A 34 -1.83 9.34 -2.71
N VAL A 35 -0.73 9.81 -2.14
CA VAL A 35 0.63 9.53 -2.60
C VAL A 35 1.38 8.80 -1.50
N LEU A 36 2.06 7.72 -1.86
CA LEU A 36 3.09 7.09 -1.04
C LEU A 36 4.46 7.38 -1.64
N GLU A 37 5.43 7.79 -0.82
CA GLU A 37 6.77 8.17 -1.27
C GLU A 37 7.84 7.51 -0.41
N LYS A 38 8.97 7.19 -1.05
CA LYS A 38 10.27 6.90 -0.43
C LYS A 38 11.37 7.39 -1.37
N SER A 39 12.62 7.37 -0.94
CA SER A 39 13.74 7.72 -1.82
C SER A 39 13.66 6.97 -3.17
N GLY A 40 13.67 7.73 -4.27
CA GLY A 40 13.65 7.19 -5.63
C GLY A 40 12.28 6.81 -6.21
N ILE A 41 11.21 6.77 -5.40
CA ILE A 41 9.90 6.24 -5.82
C ILE A 41 8.74 7.10 -5.29
N ARG A 42 7.86 7.50 -6.20
CA ARG A 42 6.59 8.16 -5.88
C ARG A 42 5.43 7.38 -6.52
N SER A 43 4.50 6.92 -5.70
CA SER A 43 3.36 6.11 -6.13
C SER A 43 2.04 6.83 -5.81
N GLU A 44 1.27 7.15 -6.85
CA GLU A 44 -0.06 7.76 -6.73
C GLU A 44 -1.14 6.70 -6.73
N PHE A 45 -1.96 6.65 -5.69
CA PHE A 45 -3.07 5.72 -5.52
C PHE A 45 -4.39 6.43 -5.76
N ARG A 46 -5.21 5.92 -6.67
CA ARG A 46 -6.55 6.45 -6.95
C ARG A 46 -7.56 5.30 -7.01
N PRO A 47 -8.75 5.45 -6.41
CA PRO A 47 -9.82 4.49 -6.60
C PRO A 47 -10.16 4.35 -8.09
N ALA A 48 -10.42 3.11 -8.51
CA ALA A 48 -10.86 2.79 -9.85
C ALA A 48 -12.12 1.90 -9.79
N PRO A 49 -12.93 1.86 -10.86
CA PRO A 49 -14.14 1.05 -10.89
C PRO A 49 -13.89 -0.43 -10.59
N GLY A 50 -14.93 -1.13 -10.10
CA GLY A 50 -14.89 -2.58 -9.90
C GLY A 50 -14.15 -3.04 -8.63
N GLY A 51 -13.85 -2.14 -7.69
CA GLY A 51 -13.06 -2.44 -6.49
C GLY A 51 -11.56 -2.45 -6.76
N MET A 52 -11.13 -1.80 -7.85
CA MET A 52 -9.74 -1.66 -8.22
C MET A 52 -9.14 -0.38 -7.63
N VAL A 53 -7.81 -0.38 -7.53
CA VAL A 53 -7.00 0.80 -7.24
C VAL A 53 -6.03 0.97 -8.39
N ALA A 54 -6.07 2.14 -9.03
CA ALA A 54 -5.08 2.53 -10.03
C ALA A 54 -3.85 3.09 -9.29
N VAL A 55 -2.67 2.60 -9.65
CA VAL A 55 -1.39 3.03 -9.06
C VAL A 55 -0.48 3.53 -10.17
N ALA A 56 -0.14 4.82 -10.11
CA ALA A 56 0.85 5.42 -11.00
C ALA A 56 2.18 5.53 -10.27
N ASN A 57 3.14 4.68 -10.64
CA ASN A 57 4.49 4.67 -10.07
C ASN A 57 5.43 5.49 -10.94
N ASN A 58 6.08 6.48 -10.32
CA ASN A 58 7.15 7.28 -10.92
C ASN A 58 8.46 6.92 -10.22
N TYR A 59 9.42 6.40 -10.98
CA TYR A 59 10.74 6.02 -10.50
C TYR A 59 11.78 7.04 -11.01
N GLN A 60 12.74 7.40 -10.16
CA GLN A 60 13.87 8.25 -10.58
C GLN A 60 14.72 7.60 -11.68
N SER A 61 14.75 6.26 -11.75
CA SER A 61 15.47 5.46 -12.75
C SER A 61 14.89 5.53 -14.16
N GLN A 62 13.84 6.34 -14.38
CA GLN A 62 13.04 6.42 -15.61
C GLN A 62 12.25 5.13 -15.92
N SER A 63 11.22 5.26 -16.77
CA SER A 63 10.12 4.32 -17.02
C SER A 63 9.02 4.27 -15.94
N PRO A 64 8.06 5.20 -15.99
CA PRO A 64 6.85 5.14 -15.20
C PRO A 64 6.07 3.84 -15.44
N GLN A 65 5.31 3.43 -14.42
CA GLN A 65 4.49 2.23 -14.49
C GLN A 65 3.09 2.53 -13.99
N THR A 66 2.09 2.08 -14.74
CA THR A 66 0.69 2.07 -14.29
C THR A 66 0.31 0.66 -13.89
N GLN A 67 -0.26 0.49 -12.70
CA GLN A 67 -0.81 -0.77 -12.21
C GLN A 67 -2.29 -0.61 -11.89
N TYR A 68 -3.03 -1.71 -12.01
CA TYR A 68 -4.35 -1.84 -11.40
C TYR A 68 -4.32 -3.02 -10.45
N LEU A 69 -4.64 -2.74 -9.18
CA LEU A 69 -4.65 -3.71 -8.10
C LEU A 69 -6.09 -3.92 -7.62
N TYR A 70 -6.56 -5.16 -7.54
CA TYR A 70 -7.84 -5.46 -6.91
C TYR A 70 -7.72 -5.27 -5.40
N ALA A 71 -8.62 -4.46 -4.84
CA ALA A 71 -8.61 -4.00 -3.45
C ALA A 71 -7.26 -3.41 -2.98
N GLY A 72 -6.40 -2.97 -3.91
CA GLY A 72 -5.07 -2.42 -3.58
C GLY A 72 -4.00 -3.43 -3.22
N LEU A 73 -4.29 -4.74 -3.36
CA LEU A 73 -3.39 -5.83 -2.97
C LEU A 73 -2.97 -6.67 -4.17
N ILE A 74 -3.94 -7.26 -4.86
CA ILE A 74 -3.70 -8.25 -5.92
C ILE A 74 -3.50 -7.53 -7.25
N GLU A 75 -2.33 -7.66 -7.87
CA GLU A 75 -2.11 -7.13 -9.21
C GLU A 75 -2.97 -7.84 -10.25
N VAL A 76 -3.74 -7.06 -11.02
CA VAL A 76 -4.53 -7.56 -12.16
C VAL A 76 -3.93 -7.09 -13.47
N PHE A 77 -3.30 -5.92 -13.47
CA PHE A 77 -2.74 -5.33 -14.66
C PHE A 77 -1.53 -4.47 -14.34
N ARG A 78 -0.54 -4.48 -15.24
CA ARG A 78 0.58 -3.57 -15.21
C ARG A 78 0.98 -3.20 -16.63
N ASP A 79 1.26 -1.93 -16.83
CA ASP A 79 1.79 -1.37 -18.05
C ASP A 79 3.02 -0.51 -17.76
N SER A 80 4.07 -0.71 -18.55
CA SER A 80 5.33 0.03 -18.50
C SER A 80 6.07 -0.18 -19.83
N GLU A 81 7.07 0.66 -20.12
CA GLU A 81 7.86 0.51 -21.35
C GLU A 81 8.64 -0.81 -21.39
N THR A 82 8.99 -1.35 -20.22
CA THR A 82 9.70 -2.64 -20.10
C THR A 82 8.78 -3.85 -20.27
N GLY A 83 7.47 -3.66 -20.22
CA GLY A 83 6.50 -4.73 -20.44
C GLY A 83 5.12 -4.45 -19.88
N ARG A 84 4.15 -5.12 -20.50
CA ARG A 84 2.75 -5.15 -20.09
C ARG A 84 2.35 -6.57 -19.71
N LEU A 85 1.64 -6.71 -18.62
CA LEU A 85 1.03 -7.97 -18.18
C LEU A 85 -0.41 -7.77 -17.74
N SER A 86 -1.20 -8.83 -17.91
CA SER A 86 -2.55 -8.94 -17.35
C SER A 86 -2.66 -10.27 -16.61
N MET A 87 -3.16 -10.26 -15.38
CA MET A 87 -3.51 -11.46 -14.63
C MET A 87 -5.02 -11.65 -14.74
N ILE A 88 -5.44 -12.63 -15.53
CA ILE A 88 -6.86 -12.95 -15.73
C ILE A 88 -7.28 -13.96 -14.66
N PRO A 89 -8.11 -13.57 -13.68
CA PRO A 89 -8.56 -14.50 -12.67
C PRO A 89 -9.46 -15.57 -13.28
N LEU A 90 -9.26 -16.82 -12.89
CA LEU A 90 -10.13 -17.95 -13.28
C LEU A 90 -11.32 -18.13 -12.33
N GLY A 91 -11.31 -17.42 -11.20
CA GLY A 91 -12.39 -17.42 -10.21
C GLY A 91 -12.84 -16.02 -9.81
N ASP A 92 -13.82 -15.96 -8.91
CA ASP A 92 -14.33 -14.70 -8.38
C ASP A 92 -13.40 -14.14 -7.28
N ILE A 93 -12.47 -13.27 -7.68
CA ILE A 93 -11.51 -12.63 -6.76
C ILE A 93 -12.17 -11.80 -5.66
N LYS A 94 -13.43 -11.38 -5.84
CA LYS A 94 -14.16 -10.61 -4.83
C LYS A 94 -14.38 -11.42 -3.56
N LYS A 95 -14.48 -12.76 -3.67
CA LYS A 95 -14.67 -13.67 -2.54
C LYS A 95 -13.46 -13.76 -1.60
N LEU A 96 -12.30 -13.25 -2.03
CA LEU A 96 -11.11 -13.20 -1.19
C LEU A 96 -11.20 -12.08 -0.13
N PHE A 97 -12.08 -11.10 -0.33
CA PHE A 97 -12.18 -9.91 0.52
C PHE A 97 -13.55 -9.83 1.23
N PRO A 98 -13.62 -9.20 2.42
CA PRO A 98 -12.51 -8.62 3.17
C PRO A 98 -11.59 -9.72 3.77
N LEU A 99 -10.30 -9.43 3.79
CA LEU A 99 -9.32 -10.30 4.42
C LEU A 99 -9.54 -10.36 5.95
N LYS A 100 -9.36 -11.53 6.53
CA LYS A 100 -9.52 -11.78 7.97
C LYS A 100 -8.24 -12.38 8.53
N ALA A 101 -7.83 -11.92 9.71
CA ALA A 101 -6.67 -12.48 10.40
C ALA A 101 -6.83 -14.00 10.60
N GLY A 102 -5.76 -14.76 10.35
CA GLY A 102 -5.73 -16.22 10.39
C GLY A 102 -6.32 -16.91 9.15
N ALA A 103 -6.98 -16.17 8.24
CA ALA A 103 -7.58 -16.78 7.05
C ALA A 103 -6.51 -17.14 6.01
N LYS A 104 -6.78 -18.24 5.30
CA LYS A 104 -6.03 -18.66 4.11
C LYS A 104 -6.98 -18.74 2.94
N SER A 105 -6.55 -18.27 1.79
CA SER A 105 -7.33 -18.32 0.56
C SER A 105 -6.40 -18.52 -0.62
N LYS A 106 -6.93 -19.05 -1.72
CA LYS A 106 -6.20 -19.15 -2.98
C LYS A 106 -7.08 -18.73 -4.14
N THR A 107 -6.45 -18.25 -5.19
CA THR A 107 -7.10 -17.99 -6.48
C THR A 107 -6.13 -18.32 -7.59
N GLU A 108 -6.68 -18.66 -8.73
CA GLU A 108 -5.92 -19.04 -9.92
C GLU A 108 -6.02 -17.95 -10.97
N PHE A 109 -4.95 -17.77 -11.73
CA PHE A 109 -4.84 -16.77 -12.79
C PHE A 109 -4.19 -17.36 -14.03
N VAL A 110 -4.55 -16.80 -15.18
CA VAL A 110 -3.74 -16.91 -16.39
C VAL A 110 -3.00 -15.58 -16.58
N ARG A 111 -1.67 -15.64 -16.63
CA ARG A 111 -0.83 -14.47 -16.91
C ARG A 111 -0.67 -14.29 -18.41
N LEU A 112 -1.18 -13.19 -18.95
CA LEU A 112 -0.97 -12.75 -20.32
C LEU A 112 0.20 -11.75 -20.36
N SER A 113 1.05 -11.87 -21.38
CA SER A 113 2.11 -10.90 -21.68
C SER A 113 2.21 -10.67 -23.19
N ALA A 114 2.62 -9.48 -23.61
CA ALA A 114 2.57 -9.09 -25.02
C ALA A 114 3.44 -9.93 -25.97
N LYS A 115 4.44 -10.66 -25.44
CA LYS A 115 5.47 -11.35 -26.24
C LYS A 115 5.59 -12.85 -25.96
N LYS A 116 4.78 -13.41 -25.05
CA LYS A 116 4.85 -14.83 -24.67
C LYS A 116 3.45 -15.38 -24.45
N ALA A 117 3.17 -16.53 -25.06
CA ALA A 117 1.98 -17.30 -24.76
C ALA A 117 1.98 -17.69 -23.27
N PRO A 118 0.81 -17.75 -22.63
CA PRO A 118 0.70 -18.26 -21.27
C PRO A 118 1.22 -19.70 -21.21
N LYS A 119 2.05 -20.00 -20.21
CA LYS A 119 2.62 -21.34 -20.05
C LYS A 119 1.69 -22.30 -19.31
N GLY A 120 0.72 -21.75 -18.57
CA GLY A 120 -0.22 -22.49 -17.76
C GLY A 120 -0.96 -21.56 -16.80
N THR A 121 -1.48 -22.14 -15.72
CA THR A 121 -2.19 -21.43 -14.66
C THR A 121 -1.23 -21.14 -13.51
N GLU A 122 -1.27 -19.92 -12.97
CA GLU A 122 -0.56 -19.53 -11.75
C GLU A 122 -1.53 -19.53 -10.57
N THR A 123 -1.08 -19.98 -9.40
CA THR A 123 -1.86 -19.91 -8.15
C THR A 123 -1.29 -18.83 -7.25
N LEU A 124 -2.13 -17.89 -6.82
CA LEU A 124 -1.83 -16.97 -5.73
C LEU A 124 -2.46 -17.51 -4.44
N ALA A 125 -1.63 -17.87 -3.48
CA ALA A 125 -2.06 -18.18 -2.13
C ALA A 125 -1.85 -16.96 -1.22
N LEU A 126 -2.90 -16.61 -0.47
CA LEU A 126 -2.88 -15.58 0.56
C LEU A 126 -3.02 -16.25 1.93
N ALA A 127 -2.15 -15.87 2.87
CA ALA A 127 -2.28 -16.24 4.28
C ALA A 127 -2.15 -15.00 5.16
N VAL A 128 -3.23 -14.63 5.84
CA VAL A 128 -3.25 -13.45 6.71
C VAL A 128 -2.71 -13.85 8.08
N LYS A 129 -1.47 -13.46 8.39
CA LYS A 129 -0.79 -13.83 9.64
C LYS A 129 -1.43 -13.16 10.87
N GLY A 130 -1.81 -11.89 10.73
CA GLY A 130 -2.34 -11.12 11.85
C GLY A 130 -2.53 -9.64 11.51
N LYS A 131 -2.79 -8.86 12.55
CA LYS A 131 -2.87 -7.39 12.51
C LYS A 131 -1.62 -6.79 13.14
N GLU A 132 -1.11 -5.73 12.55
CA GLU A 132 0.04 -4.97 13.04
C GLU A 132 -0.22 -3.47 12.91
N THR A 133 0.60 -2.66 13.56
CA THR A 133 0.64 -1.21 13.33
C THR A 133 1.89 -0.86 12.52
N TYR A 134 1.71 -0.17 11.40
CA TYR A 134 2.79 0.30 10.55
C TYR A 134 2.87 1.83 10.55
N LYS A 135 4.09 2.38 10.49
CA LYS A 135 4.31 3.83 10.49
C LYS A 135 4.70 4.35 9.11
N LEU A 136 4.14 5.49 8.71
CA LEU A 136 4.55 6.28 7.55
C LEU A 136 4.75 7.72 8.02
N GLY A 137 5.99 8.14 8.19
CA GLY A 137 6.34 9.36 8.92
C GLY A 137 5.73 9.34 10.32
N ASP A 138 4.96 10.38 10.63
CA ASP A 138 4.25 10.50 11.92
C ASP A 138 2.91 9.75 11.96
N CYS A 139 2.43 9.24 10.82
CA CYS A 139 1.16 8.54 10.72
C CYS A 139 1.29 7.07 11.09
N LYS A 140 0.28 6.52 11.78
CA LYS A 140 0.17 5.11 12.15
C LYS A 140 -1.05 4.48 11.49
N TYR A 141 -0.85 3.30 10.89
CA TYR A 141 -1.89 2.56 10.18
C TYR A 141 -2.03 1.15 10.73
N ASN A 142 -3.27 0.68 10.85
CA ASN A 142 -3.53 -0.73 11.07
C ASN A 142 -3.32 -1.47 9.74
N VAL A 143 -2.44 -2.46 9.74
CA VAL A 143 -2.16 -3.29 8.57
C VAL A 143 -2.43 -4.75 8.88
N LEU A 144 -2.78 -5.50 7.85
CA LEU A 144 -2.76 -6.96 7.84
C LEU A 144 -1.41 -7.40 7.27
N ALA A 145 -0.72 -8.28 7.98
CA ALA A 145 0.44 -8.98 7.44
C ALA A 145 -0.06 -10.15 6.59
N VAL A 146 0.00 -10.01 5.26
CA VAL A 146 -0.53 -10.99 4.30
C VAL A 146 0.62 -11.64 3.57
N SER A 147 0.88 -12.92 3.84
CA SER A 147 1.81 -13.72 3.04
C SER A 147 1.19 -13.97 1.67
N GLU A 148 1.88 -13.57 0.62
CA GLU A 148 1.56 -13.87 -0.77
C GLU A 148 2.57 -14.88 -1.30
N THR A 149 2.09 -16.00 -1.83
CA THR A 149 2.92 -16.97 -2.52
C THR A 149 2.33 -17.20 -3.91
N LEU A 150 3.11 -16.84 -4.93
CA LEU A 150 2.77 -17.08 -6.32
C LEU A 150 3.48 -18.35 -6.78
N THR A 151 2.70 -19.30 -7.31
CA THR A 151 3.21 -20.59 -7.77
C THR A 151 2.84 -20.80 -9.24
N GLY A 152 3.76 -21.35 -10.03
CA GLY A 152 3.50 -21.74 -11.42
C GLY A 152 2.70 -23.04 -11.53
N ASP A 153 2.39 -23.41 -12.77
CA ASP A 153 1.65 -24.62 -13.13
C ASP A 153 2.35 -25.93 -12.73
N THR A 154 3.69 -25.92 -12.66
CA THR A 154 4.50 -27.05 -12.19
C THR A 154 4.58 -27.18 -10.67
N GLY A 155 3.98 -26.24 -9.91
CA GLY A 155 4.11 -26.17 -8.45
C GLY A 155 5.38 -25.46 -7.97
N ALA A 156 6.23 -24.95 -8.88
CA ALA A 156 7.39 -24.16 -8.52
C ALA A 156 6.97 -22.76 -8.01
N VAL A 157 7.56 -22.33 -6.89
CA VAL A 157 7.34 -20.97 -6.34
C VAL A 157 8.02 -19.95 -7.26
N ILE A 158 7.23 -19.00 -7.74
CA ILE A 158 7.69 -17.88 -8.58
C ILE A 158 8.11 -16.71 -7.70
N ASP A 159 7.31 -16.40 -6.68
CA ASP A 159 7.56 -15.30 -5.77
C ASP A 159 6.93 -15.59 -4.40
N THR A 160 7.50 -15.05 -3.33
CA THR A 160 6.93 -15.09 -1.98
C THR A 160 7.39 -13.89 -1.16
N PHE A 161 6.44 -13.18 -0.56
CA PHE A 161 6.68 -12.06 0.34
C PHE A 161 5.50 -11.87 1.30
N THR A 162 5.68 -11.08 2.35
CA THR A 162 4.58 -10.61 3.20
C THR A 162 4.25 -9.16 2.87
N ALA A 163 3.04 -8.88 2.40
CA ALA A 163 2.52 -7.53 2.23
C ALA A 163 1.97 -6.99 3.56
N LEU A 164 2.42 -5.79 3.96
CA LEU A 164 1.80 -5.02 5.03
C LEU A 164 0.67 -4.18 4.44
N TYR A 165 -0.50 -4.79 4.34
CA TYR A 165 -1.65 -4.26 3.64
C TYR A 165 -2.56 -3.46 4.58
N SER A 166 -2.84 -2.19 4.27
CA SER A 166 -3.84 -1.38 4.96
C SER A 166 -5.20 -1.51 4.26
N PRO A 167 -6.21 -2.16 4.87
CA PRO A 167 -7.54 -2.27 4.27
C PRO A 167 -8.24 -0.92 4.12
N ASP A 168 -8.00 -0.01 5.07
CA ASP A 168 -8.60 1.34 5.08
C ASP A 168 -8.10 2.20 3.93
N LEU A 169 -6.81 2.05 3.58
CA LEU A 169 -6.20 2.76 2.46
C LEU A 169 -6.33 2.00 1.13
N GLN A 170 -6.67 0.71 1.18
CA GLN A 170 -6.53 -0.22 0.05
C GLN A 170 -5.14 -0.08 -0.60
N ALA A 171 -4.09 -0.29 0.20
CA ALA A 171 -2.71 -0.22 -0.28
C ALA A 171 -1.77 -1.09 0.56
N VAL A 172 -0.75 -1.63 -0.11
CA VAL A 172 0.40 -2.26 0.55
C VAL A 172 1.42 -1.17 0.92
N LEU A 173 1.67 -0.99 2.21
CA LEU A 173 2.56 0.06 2.73
C LEU A 173 4.02 -0.38 2.78
N ALA A 174 4.26 -1.68 2.91
CA ALA A 174 5.57 -2.29 2.83
C ALA A 174 5.47 -3.76 2.44
N ARG A 175 6.60 -4.32 1.99
CA ARG A 175 6.78 -5.75 1.76
C ARG A 175 7.94 -6.26 2.59
N ARG A 176 7.75 -7.41 3.24
CA ARG A 176 8.82 -8.15 3.91
C ARG A 176 9.22 -9.34 3.04
N TYR A 177 10.53 -9.53 2.93
CA TYR A 177 11.15 -10.64 2.21
C TYR A 177 11.95 -11.50 3.18
N ASP A 178 12.11 -12.78 2.83
CA ASP A 178 12.92 -13.75 3.58
C ASP A 178 12.59 -13.81 5.09
N GLU A 179 11.31 -13.60 5.43
CA GLU A 179 10.84 -13.48 6.79
C GLU A 179 11.09 -14.75 7.60
N GLY A 180 11.63 -14.60 8.82
CA GLY A 180 12.04 -15.72 9.67
C GLY A 180 13.44 -16.27 9.36
N THR A 181 14.18 -15.66 8.44
CA THR A 181 15.58 -16.01 8.15
C THR A 181 16.55 -14.90 8.55
N SER A 182 17.86 -15.16 8.49
CA SER A 182 18.89 -14.14 8.70
C SER A 182 18.98 -13.07 7.60
N ALA A 183 18.32 -13.29 6.46
CA ALA A 183 18.30 -12.36 5.32
C ALA A 183 17.03 -11.49 5.29
N GLN A 184 16.18 -11.57 6.33
CA GLN A 184 14.92 -10.84 6.38
C GLN A 184 15.13 -9.35 6.11
N SER A 185 14.35 -8.81 5.18
CA SER A 185 14.35 -7.38 4.85
C SER A 185 12.93 -6.85 4.72
N GLU A 186 12.75 -5.55 4.95
CA GLU A 186 11.49 -4.85 4.77
C GLU A 186 11.72 -3.65 3.85
N VAL A 187 10.87 -3.55 2.83
CA VAL A 187 10.89 -2.48 1.85
C VAL A 187 9.55 -1.77 1.89
N GLY A 188 9.52 -0.62 2.56
CA GLY A 188 8.32 0.18 2.75
C GLY A 188 8.40 1.57 2.16
N PHE A 189 7.25 2.21 2.03
CA PHE A 189 7.18 3.65 1.85
C PHE A 189 7.55 4.37 3.14
N GLU A 190 7.95 5.63 3.03
CA GLU A 190 8.41 6.45 4.15
C GLU A 190 7.37 7.50 4.53
N THR A 191 6.65 8.06 3.55
CA THR A 191 5.66 9.12 3.78
C THR A 191 4.37 8.88 3.02
N ILE A 192 3.31 9.54 3.48
CA ILE A 192 1.98 9.54 2.86
C ILE A 192 1.41 10.95 2.87
N LYS A 193 0.78 11.34 1.75
CA LYS A 193 0.14 12.65 1.60
C LYS A 193 -1.18 12.50 0.85
N PRO A 194 -2.23 13.27 1.21
CA PRO A 194 -3.45 13.30 0.41
C PRO A 194 -3.13 13.84 -0.99
N LEU A 195 -3.86 13.37 -2.00
CA LEU A 195 -3.85 14.04 -3.29
C LEU A 195 -4.58 15.38 -3.14
N ALA A 196 -3.95 16.47 -3.58
CA ALA A 196 -4.61 17.77 -3.67
C ALA A 196 -5.85 17.62 -4.57
N GLN A 197 -6.97 18.16 -4.12
CA GLN A 197 -8.21 18.24 -4.90
C GLN A 197 -8.04 19.21 -6.07
#